data_AF-A0ABC9Z114-F1
#
_entry.id   AF-A0ABC9Z114-F1
#
_cell.length_a   1.000
_cell.length_b   1.000
_cell.length_c   1.000
_cell.angle_alpha   90.00
_cell.angle_beta   90.00
_cell.angle_gamma   90.00
#
_symmetry.space_group_name_H-M   'P 1'
#
loop_
_entity.id
_entity.type
_entity.pdbx_description
1 polymer ?
#
loop_
_entity_poly.entity_id
_entity_poly.type
_entity_poly.pdbx_seq_one_letter_code
_entity_poly.pdbx_strand_id
1 'polypeptide(L)'
;MPRLSDCVAQPLLLLEAAGGAKGMADLMRCAAAAFDADELIVVDVGGDIVAEGHESGLRSPLADSLALAAAVRSGIPTRVLIAGPGLDGALSSTEVHARIDTLGGRQVANLTSADAMPFEAVWSWHPSEATALLAAAALGWRGVVETQRDAIVNLTDASTRVYEVNAQGLMNSSLAVPLSSTNSLDQAEQTLRDRRGGRSELDVERHRAAGERAEVRMPTLESLSTIDQYADRAQGRGIDALTLRRVAEMLQAIDPSTTAALRALLAKQRPDNFRPPLYQVAR
;
A
#
# COMPACT_ATOMS: atom_id res chain seq x y z
N MET A 1 15.64 0.73 1.92
CA MET A 1 15.94 -0.37 0.99
C MET A 1 17.02 -1.34 1.49
N PRO A 2 18.17 -0.93 2.08
CA PRO A 2 19.23 -1.90 2.45
C PRO A 2 18.78 -3.02 3.39
N ARG A 3 17.87 -2.72 4.31
CA ARG A 3 17.34 -3.74 5.23
C ARG A 3 16.39 -4.74 4.57
N LEU A 4 15.72 -4.36 3.47
CA LEU A 4 14.80 -5.27 2.78
C LEU A 4 15.57 -6.33 2.00
N SER A 5 16.71 -5.98 1.39
CA SER A 5 17.55 -6.94 0.67
C SER A 5 18.11 -8.04 1.58
N ASP A 6 18.25 -7.79 2.88
CA ASP A 6 18.66 -8.82 3.84
C ASP A 6 17.51 -9.79 4.20
N CYS A 7 16.27 -9.45 3.82
CA CYS A 7 15.06 -10.23 4.13
C CYS A 7 14.47 -10.96 2.92
N VAL A 8 14.99 -10.73 1.71
CA VAL A 8 14.50 -11.37 0.48
C VAL A 8 15.67 -11.94 -0.31
N ALA A 9 15.48 -13.10 -0.93
CA ALA A 9 16.52 -13.74 -1.74
C ALA A 9 16.63 -13.12 -3.14
N GLN A 10 15.58 -12.46 -3.60
CA GLN A 10 15.46 -11.92 -4.94
C GLN A 10 16.22 -10.58 -5.08
N PRO A 11 16.81 -10.32 -6.26
CA PRO A 11 17.35 -9.00 -6.59
C PRO A 11 16.27 -7.93 -6.46
N LEU A 12 16.62 -6.80 -5.84
CA LEU A 12 15.76 -5.63 -5.75
C LEU A 12 16.19 -4.58 -6.76
N LEU A 13 15.23 -4.12 -7.56
CA LEU A 13 15.43 -3.05 -8.53
C LEU A 13 14.58 -1.84 -8.13
N LEU A 14 15.11 -0.65 -8.38
CA LEU A 14 14.32 0.57 -8.29
C LEU A 14 13.69 0.86 -9.64
N LEU A 15 12.37 0.98 -9.66
CA LEU A 15 11.60 1.37 -10.81
C LEU A 15 11.32 2.87 -10.71
N GLU A 16 12.04 3.70 -11.46
CA GLU A 16 11.87 5.15 -11.40
C GLU A 16 10.80 5.67 -12.37
N ALA A 17 10.24 6.83 -12.04
CA ALA A 17 9.14 7.44 -12.79
C ALA A 17 9.54 8.67 -13.62
N ALA A 18 10.82 9.07 -13.60
CA ALA A 18 11.28 10.33 -14.20
C ALA A 18 10.91 10.45 -15.69
N GLY A 19 10.99 9.34 -16.44
CA GLY A 19 10.63 9.26 -17.86
C GLY A 19 9.16 8.91 -18.16
N GLY A 20 8.26 9.02 -17.17
CA GLY A 20 6.85 8.63 -17.32
C GLY A 20 6.68 7.15 -17.68
N ALA A 21 5.54 6.80 -18.28
CA ALA A 21 5.25 5.42 -18.66
C ALA A 21 6.25 4.88 -19.69
N LYS A 22 6.75 5.75 -20.58
CA LYS A 22 7.77 5.37 -21.57
C LYS A 22 9.08 4.95 -20.90
N GLY A 23 9.68 5.81 -20.10
CA GLY A 23 10.96 5.52 -19.45
C GLY A 23 10.86 4.33 -18.50
N MET A 24 9.77 4.23 -17.75
CA MET A 24 9.50 3.09 -16.89
C MET A 24 9.35 1.77 -17.68
N ALA A 25 8.69 1.78 -18.84
CA ALA A 25 8.61 0.62 -19.72
C ALA A 25 9.97 0.22 -20.30
N ASP A 26 10.82 1.20 -20.62
CA ASP A 26 12.20 0.96 -21.06
C ASP A 26 13.02 0.27 -19.94
N LEU A 27 12.87 0.71 -18.69
CA LEU A 27 13.50 0.07 -17.52
C LEU A 27 13.00 -1.36 -17.30
N MET A 28 11.70 -1.62 -17.44
CA MET A 28 11.14 -2.97 -17.35
C MET A 28 11.72 -3.89 -18.43
N ARG A 29 11.87 -3.42 -19.67
CA ARG A 29 12.52 -4.21 -20.73
C ARG A 29 14.00 -4.46 -20.45
N CYS A 30 14.73 -3.47 -19.95
CA CYS A 30 16.12 -3.65 -19.55
C CYS A 30 16.25 -4.68 -18.42
N ALA A 31 15.38 -4.63 -17.41
CA ALA A 31 15.34 -5.60 -16.33
C ALA A 31 15.02 -7.00 -16.88
N ALA A 32 13.98 -7.15 -17.68
CA ALA A 32 13.61 -8.43 -18.28
C ALA A 32 14.76 -9.05 -19.09
N ALA A 33 15.45 -8.25 -19.91
CA ALA A 33 16.63 -8.70 -20.65
C ALA A 33 17.80 -9.08 -19.74
N ALA A 34 18.03 -8.34 -18.65
CA ALA A 34 19.12 -8.61 -17.70
C ALA A 34 18.90 -9.88 -16.86
N PHE A 35 17.64 -10.24 -16.60
CA PHE A 35 17.25 -11.40 -15.80
C PHE A 35 16.72 -12.58 -16.63
N ASP A 36 16.79 -12.50 -17.97
CA ASP A 36 16.25 -13.51 -18.90
C ASP A 36 14.78 -13.85 -18.60
N ALA A 37 13.97 -12.81 -18.36
CA ALA A 37 12.55 -12.93 -18.05
C ALA A 37 11.68 -12.66 -19.29
N ASP A 38 10.66 -13.49 -19.47
CA ASP A 38 9.70 -13.44 -20.58
C ASP A 38 8.30 -12.97 -20.14
N GLU A 39 8.08 -12.73 -18.84
CA GLU A 39 6.82 -12.29 -18.26
C GLU A 39 7.03 -11.21 -17.19
N LEU A 40 6.07 -10.28 -17.09
CA LEU A 40 5.91 -9.34 -15.99
C LEU A 40 4.71 -9.74 -15.14
N ILE A 41 4.88 -9.71 -13.81
CA ILE A 41 3.77 -9.83 -12.87
C ILE A 41 3.68 -8.51 -12.09
N VAL A 42 2.61 -7.77 -12.32
CA VAL A 42 2.27 -6.57 -11.55
C VAL A 42 1.42 -7.01 -10.37
N VAL A 43 1.87 -6.77 -9.15
CA VAL A 43 1.14 -7.10 -7.93
C VAL A 43 0.77 -5.82 -7.21
N ASP A 44 -0.53 -5.60 -7.03
CA ASP A 44 -1.07 -4.54 -6.19
C ASP A 44 -1.69 -5.14 -4.92
N VAL A 45 -1.30 -4.62 -3.76
CA VAL A 45 -1.85 -5.01 -2.47
C VAL A 45 -2.80 -3.93 -1.98
N GLY A 46 -4.08 -4.25 -1.90
CA GLY A 46 -5.14 -3.29 -1.63
C GLY A 46 -6.05 -3.11 -2.85
N GLY A 47 -5.49 -2.98 -4.04
CA GLY A 47 -6.25 -3.05 -5.28
C GLY A 47 -6.69 -1.71 -5.83
N ASP A 48 -6.15 -0.57 -5.38
CA ASP A 48 -6.47 0.74 -5.95
C ASP A 48 -5.97 0.93 -7.41
N ILE A 49 -5.16 0.01 -7.94
CA ILE A 49 -4.83 -0.06 -9.37
C ILE A 49 -6.06 -0.24 -10.26
N VAL A 50 -7.17 -0.77 -9.73
CA VAL A 50 -8.43 -0.96 -10.48
C VAL A 50 -9.31 0.28 -10.56
N ALA A 51 -8.91 1.35 -9.89
CA ALA A 51 -9.69 2.56 -9.75
C ALA A 51 -9.88 3.30 -11.08
N GLU A 52 -11.06 3.88 -11.25
CA GLU A 52 -11.46 4.67 -12.42
C GLU A 52 -11.20 6.17 -12.20
N GLY A 53 -11.00 6.59 -10.95
CA GLY A 53 -10.68 7.96 -10.54
C GLY A 53 -11.85 8.73 -9.94
N HIS A 54 -13.06 8.19 -9.98
CA HIS A 54 -14.25 8.80 -9.38
C HIS A 54 -14.46 8.40 -7.91
N GLU A 55 -13.73 7.39 -7.43
CA GLU A 55 -13.81 6.89 -6.07
C GLU A 55 -13.38 7.98 -5.08
N SER A 56 -14.22 8.24 -4.09
CA SER A 56 -14.01 9.33 -3.13
C SER A 56 -12.83 9.06 -2.20
N GLY A 57 -12.59 7.78 -1.88
CA GLY A 57 -11.49 7.31 -1.05
C GLY A 57 -10.14 7.26 -1.76
N LEU A 58 -10.10 7.33 -3.09
CA LEU A 58 -8.86 7.22 -3.86
C LEU A 58 -7.92 8.39 -3.58
N ARG A 59 -6.71 8.09 -3.07
CA ARG A 59 -5.75 9.12 -2.64
C ARG A 59 -4.55 9.23 -3.56
N SER A 60 -3.82 8.12 -3.74
CA SER A 60 -2.51 8.09 -4.40
C SER A 60 -2.40 7.09 -5.57
N PRO A 61 -3.16 7.28 -6.66
CA PRO A 61 -3.17 6.34 -7.78
C PRO A 61 -1.98 6.44 -8.75
N LEU A 62 -1.12 7.45 -8.64
CA LEU A 62 -0.15 7.76 -9.70
C LEU A 62 0.85 6.62 -9.90
N ALA A 63 1.43 6.11 -8.82
CA ALA A 63 2.44 5.06 -8.89
C ALA A 63 1.87 3.78 -9.55
N ASP A 64 0.71 3.30 -9.08
CA ASP A 64 0.12 2.03 -9.53
C ASP A 64 -0.40 2.13 -10.97
N SER A 65 -1.06 3.24 -11.30
CA SER A 65 -1.54 3.51 -12.66
C SER A 65 -0.37 3.66 -13.64
N LEU A 66 0.72 4.31 -13.22
CA LEU A 66 1.90 4.49 -14.06
C LEU A 66 2.64 3.16 -14.28
N ALA A 67 2.77 2.35 -13.22
CA ALA A 67 3.36 1.02 -13.30
C ALA A 67 2.57 0.09 -14.23
N LEU A 68 1.23 0.08 -14.13
CA LEU A 68 0.38 -0.67 -15.06
C LEU A 68 0.56 -0.18 -16.51
N ALA A 69 0.51 1.13 -16.72
CA ALA A 69 0.68 1.72 -18.05
C ALA A 69 2.04 1.35 -18.66
N ALA A 70 3.10 1.39 -17.86
CA ALA A 70 4.45 1.01 -18.25
C ALA A 70 4.58 -0.49 -18.55
N ALA A 71 4.00 -1.35 -17.71
CA ALA A 71 4.03 -2.81 -17.88
C ALA A 71 3.35 -3.22 -19.19
N VAL A 72 2.13 -2.73 -19.45
CA VAL A 72 1.43 -3.01 -20.72
C VAL A 72 2.18 -2.39 -21.91
N ARG A 73 2.70 -1.17 -21.77
CA ARG A 73 3.51 -0.50 -22.82
C ARG A 73 4.82 -1.24 -23.12
N SER A 74 5.35 -2.00 -22.17
CA SER A 74 6.62 -2.71 -22.35
C SER A 74 6.56 -3.70 -23.52
N GLY A 75 5.36 -4.24 -23.82
CA GLY A 75 5.15 -5.30 -24.81
C GLY A 75 5.49 -6.70 -24.28
N ILE A 76 5.95 -6.81 -23.04
CA ILE A 76 6.21 -8.10 -22.39
C ILE A 76 4.87 -8.67 -21.90
N PRO A 77 4.59 -9.98 -22.08
CA PRO A 77 3.45 -10.65 -21.45
C PRO A 77 3.29 -10.21 -20.00
N THR A 78 2.12 -9.66 -19.66
CA THR A 78 1.88 -9.03 -18.36
C THR A 78 0.66 -9.64 -17.70
N ARG A 79 0.85 -10.11 -16.45
CA ARG A 79 -0.21 -10.55 -15.55
C ARG A 79 -0.38 -9.50 -14.45
N VAL A 80 -1.62 -9.26 -14.05
CA VAL A 80 -1.94 -8.33 -12.95
C VAL A 80 -2.65 -9.07 -11.85
N LEU A 81 -2.06 -9.02 -10.66
CA LEU A 81 -2.56 -9.66 -9.44
C LEU A 81 -2.98 -8.60 -8.43
N ILE A 82 -4.20 -8.74 -7.91
CA ILE A 82 -4.74 -7.93 -6.83
C ILE A 82 -4.78 -8.81 -5.58
N ALA A 83 -3.95 -8.49 -4.59
CA ALA A 83 -3.87 -9.22 -3.34
C ALA A 83 -4.57 -8.43 -2.23
N GLY A 84 -5.43 -9.10 -1.47
CA GLY A 84 -6.18 -8.47 -0.38
C GLY A 84 -7.04 -7.27 -0.82
N PRO A 85 -8.13 -7.50 -1.56
CA PRO A 85 -9.02 -6.42 -2.04
C PRO A 85 -9.52 -5.50 -0.91
N GLY A 86 -9.18 -4.21 -1.01
CA GLY A 86 -9.55 -3.12 -0.10
C GLY A 86 -8.61 -2.90 1.10
N LEU A 87 -7.47 -3.59 1.18
CA LEU A 87 -6.57 -3.49 2.34
C LEU A 87 -5.75 -2.17 2.41
N ASP A 88 -5.69 -1.40 1.34
CA ASP A 88 -5.05 -0.07 1.32
C ASP A 88 -5.92 1.04 1.93
N GLY A 89 -7.22 0.78 2.11
CA GLY A 89 -8.20 1.75 2.59
C GLY A 89 -8.50 2.89 1.59
N ALA A 90 -8.04 2.79 0.34
CA ALA A 90 -8.35 3.75 -0.72
C ALA A 90 -9.70 3.42 -1.38
N LEU A 91 -9.94 2.14 -1.66
CA LEU A 91 -11.23 1.61 -2.13
C LEU A 91 -11.78 0.64 -1.08
N SER A 92 -13.10 0.58 -0.95
CA SER A 92 -13.73 -0.47 -0.17
C SER A 92 -13.57 -1.83 -0.84
N SER A 93 -13.53 -2.91 -0.05
CA SER A 93 -13.46 -4.28 -0.58
C SER A 93 -14.56 -4.56 -1.62
N THR A 94 -15.77 -4.03 -1.42
CA THR A 94 -16.89 -4.13 -2.37
C THR A 94 -16.60 -3.44 -3.70
N GLU A 95 -16.03 -2.22 -3.69
CA GLU A 95 -15.66 -1.50 -4.90
C GLU A 95 -14.58 -2.27 -5.68
N VAL A 96 -13.53 -2.75 -4.99
CA VAL A 96 -12.46 -3.53 -5.63
C VAL A 96 -13.03 -4.83 -6.22
N HIS A 97 -13.89 -5.54 -5.49
CA HIS A 97 -14.53 -6.76 -6.00
C HIS A 97 -15.42 -6.51 -7.23
N ALA A 98 -16.24 -5.45 -7.22
CA ALA A 98 -17.07 -5.11 -8.37
C ALA A 98 -16.23 -4.84 -9.62
N ARG A 99 -15.05 -4.21 -9.45
CA ARG A 99 -14.09 -3.97 -10.52
C ARG A 99 -13.42 -5.26 -11.00
N ILE A 100 -12.99 -6.12 -10.08
CA ILE A 100 -12.45 -7.46 -10.39
C ILE A 100 -13.47 -8.25 -11.22
N ASP A 101 -14.75 -8.29 -10.82
CA ASP A 101 -15.80 -9.01 -11.52
C ASP A 101 -16.05 -8.46 -12.93
N THR A 102 -16.09 -7.13 -13.06
CA THR A 102 -16.23 -6.42 -14.36
C THR A 102 -15.07 -6.76 -15.31
N LEU A 103 -13.87 -6.97 -14.76
CA LEU A 103 -12.67 -7.34 -15.50
C LEU A 103 -12.55 -8.86 -15.78
N GLY A 104 -13.56 -9.65 -15.41
CA GLY A 104 -13.54 -11.10 -15.55
C GLY A 104 -12.48 -11.75 -14.65
N GLY A 105 -12.18 -11.13 -13.52
CA GLY A 105 -11.12 -11.55 -12.63
C GLY A 105 -11.39 -12.92 -12.01
N ARG A 106 -10.31 -13.68 -11.79
CA ARG A 106 -10.37 -15.03 -11.22
C ARG A 106 -9.51 -15.10 -9.98
N GLN A 107 -10.03 -15.71 -8.92
CA GLN A 107 -9.19 -16.03 -7.77
C GLN A 107 -8.13 -17.06 -8.18
N VAL A 108 -6.86 -16.74 -7.96
CA VAL A 108 -5.71 -17.59 -8.32
C VAL A 108 -4.95 -18.13 -7.12
N ALA A 109 -5.07 -17.48 -5.96
CA ALA A 109 -4.47 -17.96 -4.73
C ALA A 109 -5.30 -17.54 -3.50
N ASN A 110 -4.99 -18.18 -2.38
CA ASN A 110 -5.43 -17.78 -1.06
C ASN A 110 -4.22 -17.90 -0.13
N LEU A 111 -3.70 -16.77 0.34
CA LEU A 111 -2.49 -16.74 1.15
C LEU A 111 -2.75 -17.36 2.52
N THR A 112 -1.74 -18.06 3.02
CA THR A 112 -1.75 -18.78 4.29
C THR A 112 -0.62 -18.31 5.17
N SER A 113 -0.57 -18.81 6.41
CA SER A 113 0.54 -18.52 7.32
C SER A 113 1.89 -18.94 6.74
N ALA A 114 1.95 -20.02 5.95
CA ALA A 114 3.17 -20.48 5.31
C ALA A 114 3.75 -19.46 4.31
N ASP A 115 2.90 -18.63 3.70
CA ASP A 115 3.31 -17.59 2.75
C ASP A 115 3.82 -16.33 3.47
N ALA A 116 3.27 -16.02 4.65
CA ALA A 116 3.59 -14.81 5.40
C ALA A 116 4.72 -14.99 6.43
N MET A 117 4.86 -16.18 7.03
CA MET A 117 5.86 -16.50 8.06
C MET A 117 7.32 -16.21 7.63
N PRO A 118 7.76 -16.50 6.39
CA PRO A 118 9.13 -16.19 5.96
C PRO A 118 9.49 -14.70 6.07
N PHE A 119 8.49 -13.81 6.06
CA PHE A 119 8.65 -12.36 6.11
C PHE A 119 8.32 -11.77 7.48
N GLU A 120 8.12 -12.57 8.54
CA GLU A 120 7.72 -12.09 9.87
C GLU A 120 8.60 -10.95 10.39
N ALA A 121 9.93 -11.07 10.19
CA ALA A 121 10.88 -10.05 10.61
C ALA A 121 10.67 -8.70 9.91
N VAL A 122 10.10 -8.65 8.71
CA VAL A 122 9.81 -7.43 7.95
C VAL A 122 8.76 -6.59 8.65
N TRP A 123 7.73 -7.22 9.22
CA TRP A 123 6.60 -6.54 9.87
C TRP A 123 6.99 -5.83 11.16
N SER A 124 8.16 -6.17 11.72
CA SER A 124 8.76 -5.46 12.85
C SER A 124 9.38 -4.10 12.49
N TRP A 125 9.47 -3.72 11.21
CA TRP A 125 10.11 -2.45 10.85
C TRP A 125 9.58 -1.77 9.59
N HIS A 126 9.08 -2.52 8.61
CA HIS A 126 8.65 -2.00 7.32
C HIS A 126 7.41 -1.09 7.44
N PRO A 127 7.34 0.02 6.67
CA PRO A 127 6.28 1.01 6.84
C PRO A 127 4.99 0.74 6.03
N SER A 128 4.97 -0.28 5.16
CA SER A 128 3.77 -0.63 4.38
C SER A 128 2.65 -1.10 5.31
N GLU A 129 1.46 -0.51 5.18
CA GLU A 129 0.25 -0.92 5.91
C GLU A 129 -0.52 -2.01 5.17
N ALA A 130 -0.81 -1.83 3.88
CA ALA A 130 -1.62 -2.78 3.11
C ALA A 130 -0.99 -4.19 3.09
N THR A 131 0.31 -4.28 2.79
CA THR A 131 1.06 -5.55 2.82
C THR A 131 1.14 -6.14 4.23
N ALA A 132 1.28 -5.29 5.24
CA ALA A 132 1.29 -5.70 6.65
C ALA A 132 -0.07 -6.29 7.08
N LEU A 133 -1.18 -5.70 6.64
CA LEU A 133 -2.53 -6.21 6.89
C LEU A 133 -2.78 -7.52 6.14
N LEU A 134 -2.30 -7.63 4.90
CA LEU A 134 -2.36 -8.88 4.14
C LEU A 134 -1.63 -10.01 4.88
N ALA A 135 -0.42 -9.73 5.38
CA ALA A 135 0.35 -10.70 6.16
C ALA A 135 -0.35 -11.03 7.49
N ALA A 136 -0.89 -10.05 8.21
CA ALA A 136 -1.64 -10.28 9.44
C ALA A 136 -2.87 -11.17 9.19
N ALA A 137 -3.60 -10.94 8.09
CA ALA A 137 -4.71 -11.78 7.68
C ALA A 137 -4.27 -13.20 7.32
N ALA A 138 -3.15 -13.35 6.61
CA ALA A 138 -2.59 -14.66 6.27
C ALA A 138 -2.12 -15.45 7.52
N LEU A 139 -1.66 -14.74 8.56
CA LEU A 139 -1.34 -15.29 9.88
C LEU A 139 -2.58 -15.58 10.75
N GLY A 140 -3.79 -15.34 10.24
CA GLY A 140 -5.05 -15.67 10.89
C GLY A 140 -5.70 -14.54 11.68
N TRP A 141 -5.15 -13.32 11.66
CA TRP A 141 -5.78 -12.19 12.35
C TRP A 141 -7.04 -11.72 11.61
N ARG A 142 -8.10 -11.40 12.36
CA ARG A 142 -9.40 -10.93 11.85
C ARG A 142 -9.91 -9.82 12.76
N GLY A 143 -10.63 -8.87 12.18
CA GLY A 143 -11.19 -7.74 12.90
C GLY A 143 -11.16 -6.44 12.10
N VAL A 144 -11.67 -5.38 12.72
CA VAL A 144 -11.74 -4.05 12.15
C VAL A 144 -10.48 -3.27 12.51
N VAL A 145 -9.74 -2.82 11.50
CA VAL A 145 -8.50 -2.06 11.67
C VAL A 145 -8.70 -0.63 11.21
N GLU A 146 -8.30 0.33 12.04
CA GLU A 146 -8.13 1.70 11.62
C GLU A 146 -6.68 1.94 11.16
N THR A 147 -6.54 2.43 9.94
CA THR A 147 -5.27 2.67 9.26
C THR A 147 -4.99 4.17 9.17
N GLN A 148 -3.90 4.56 8.52
CA GLN A 148 -3.59 5.96 8.28
C GLN A 148 -4.79 6.76 7.73
N ARG A 149 -4.83 8.05 8.05
CA ARG A 149 -5.85 8.99 7.54
C ARG A 149 -7.30 8.52 7.78
N ASP A 150 -7.51 7.82 8.90
CA ASP A 150 -8.80 7.37 9.43
C ASP A 150 -9.53 6.33 8.56
N ALA A 151 -8.82 5.64 7.65
CA ALA A 151 -9.47 4.62 6.83
C ALA A 151 -9.71 3.33 7.63
N ILE A 152 -10.91 2.77 7.51
CA ILE A 152 -11.35 1.57 8.24
C ILE A 152 -11.33 0.39 7.29
N VAL A 153 -10.59 -0.66 7.65
CA VAL A 153 -10.42 -1.88 6.86
C VAL A 153 -10.90 -3.08 7.69
N ASN A 154 -11.77 -3.92 7.11
CA ASN A 154 -12.24 -5.13 7.78
C ASN A 154 -11.43 -6.35 7.29
N LEU A 155 -10.63 -6.94 8.17
CA LEU A 155 -9.86 -8.14 7.86
C LEU A 155 -10.74 -9.38 8.07
N THR A 156 -11.04 -10.05 6.97
CA THR A 156 -11.88 -11.25 6.89
C THR A 156 -11.11 -12.38 6.21
N ASP A 157 -11.73 -13.56 6.04
CA ASP A 157 -11.14 -14.64 5.22
C ASP A 157 -11.00 -14.27 3.74
N ALA A 158 -11.70 -13.23 3.26
CA ALA A 158 -11.53 -12.72 1.92
C ALA A 158 -10.24 -11.90 1.76
N SER A 159 -9.70 -11.36 2.85
CA SER A 159 -8.52 -10.49 2.84
C SER A 159 -7.24 -11.19 2.42
N THR A 160 -7.20 -12.52 2.43
CA THR A 160 -6.04 -13.33 2.00
C THR A 160 -6.11 -13.75 0.53
N ARG A 161 -7.20 -13.43 -0.18
CA ARG A 161 -7.41 -13.87 -1.55
C ARG A 161 -6.60 -13.02 -2.53
N VAL A 162 -6.13 -13.67 -3.59
CA VAL A 162 -5.44 -13.04 -4.71
C VAL A 162 -6.21 -13.30 -5.98
N TYR A 163 -6.48 -12.24 -6.72
CA TYR A 163 -7.23 -12.27 -7.98
C TYR A 163 -6.33 -11.88 -9.13
N GLU A 164 -6.42 -12.62 -10.23
CA GLU A 164 -5.82 -12.23 -11.51
C GLU A 164 -6.89 -11.58 -12.37
N VAL A 165 -6.56 -10.43 -12.95
CA VAL A 165 -7.44 -9.67 -13.85
C VAL A 165 -6.81 -9.51 -15.23
N ASN A 166 -7.63 -9.28 -16.25
CA ASN A 166 -7.13 -9.04 -17.60
C ASN A 166 -6.34 -7.71 -17.66
N ALA A 167 -5.03 -7.78 -17.90
CA ALA A 167 -4.16 -6.61 -17.91
C ALA A 167 -4.59 -5.52 -18.92
N GLN A 168 -5.00 -5.93 -20.13
CA GLN A 168 -5.42 -4.98 -21.17
C GLN A 168 -6.79 -4.35 -20.87
N GLY A 169 -7.73 -5.13 -20.35
CA GLY A 169 -9.05 -4.65 -19.91
C GLY A 169 -8.94 -3.70 -18.73
N LEU A 170 -8.07 -4.02 -17.76
CA LEU A 170 -7.76 -3.16 -16.64
C LEU A 170 -7.10 -1.86 -17.13
N MET A 171 -6.09 -1.97 -18.00
CA MET A 171 -5.45 -0.82 -18.62
C MET A 171 -6.48 0.10 -19.23
N ASN A 172 -7.37 -0.44 -20.07
CA ASN A 172 -8.39 0.31 -20.84
C ASN A 172 -9.49 0.96 -20.00
N SER A 173 -9.64 0.57 -18.73
CA SER A 173 -10.77 0.97 -17.88
C SER A 173 -10.33 1.61 -16.56
N SER A 174 -9.03 1.88 -16.39
CA SER A 174 -8.46 2.51 -15.18
C SER A 174 -7.79 3.85 -15.52
N LEU A 175 -7.24 4.49 -14.49
CA LEU A 175 -6.41 5.68 -14.63
C LEU A 175 -5.10 5.47 -15.42
N ALA A 176 -4.78 4.23 -15.82
CA ALA A 176 -3.56 3.91 -16.56
C ALA A 176 -3.61 4.29 -18.06
N VAL A 177 -4.76 4.19 -18.76
CA VAL A 177 -4.88 4.58 -20.19
C VAL A 177 -4.23 5.93 -20.50
N PRO A 178 -4.63 7.02 -19.82
CA PRO A 178 -4.13 8.34 -20.19
C PRO A 178 -2.63 8.49 -19.90
N LEU A 179 -2.06 7.66 -19.03
CA LEU A 179 -0.63 7.67 -18.71
C LEU A 179 0.21 6.94 -19.74
N SER A 180 -0.39 6.06 -20.54
CA SER A 180 0.32 5.25 -21.54
C SER A 180 1.27 6.04 -22.42
N SER A 181 0.93 7.28 -22.80
CA SER A 181 1.70 8.11 -23.73
C SER A 181 2.74 9.01 -23.06
N THR A 182 2.80 9.01 -21.72
CA THR A 182 3.62 9.96 -20.96
C THR A 182 5.12 9.68 -21.09
N ASN A 183 5.92 10.75 -21.12
CA ASN A 183 7.38 10.73 -21.26
C ASN A 183 8.13 11.44 -20.12
N SER A 184 7.40 11.93 -19.12
CA SER A 184 7.97 12.47 -17.89
C SER A 184 7.04 12.26 -16.70
N LEU A 185 7.59 12.30 -15.49
CA LEU A 185 6.80 12.29 -14.24
C LEU A 185 5.82 13.49 -14.21
N ASP A 186 6.28 14.68 -14.59
CA ASP A 186 5.44 15.89 -14.60
C ASP A 186 4.25 15.74 -15.55
N GLN A 187 4.46 15.15 -16.72
CA GLN A 187 3.37 14.90 -17.67
C GLN A 187 2.37 13.87 -17.12
N ALA A 188 2.87 12.79 -16.50
CA ALA A 188 2.03 11.77 -15.89
C ALA A 188 1.19 12.35 -14.74
N GLU A 189 1.82 13.13 -13.87
CA GLU A 189 1.14 13.83 -12.79
C GLU A 189 0.09 14.80 -13.32
N GLN A 190 0.44 15.69 -14.26
CA GLN A 190 -0.49 16.68 -14.82
C GLN A 190 -1.71 15.99 -15.45
N THR A 191 -1.49 14.86 -16.14
CA THR A 191 -2.55 14.07 -16.74
C THR A 191 -3.55 13.53 -15.71
N LEU A 192 -3.09 13.02 -14.56
CA LEU A 192 -3.99 12.60 -13.49
C LEU A 192 -4.62 13.79 -12.75
N ARG A 193 -3.86 14.87 -12.54
CA ARG A 193 -4.33 16.10 -11.89
C ARG A 193 -5.54 16.66 -12.61
N ASP A 194 -5.49 16.76 -13.94
CA ASP A 194 -6.59 17.26 -14.77
C ASP A 194 -7.85 16.39 -14.65
N ARG A 195 -7.66 15.07 -14.53
CA ARG A 195 -8.77 14.10 -14.39
C ARG A 195 -9.36 14.02 -13.00
N ARG A 196 -8.59 14.43 -11.97
CA ARG A 196 -8.99 14.32 -10.56
C ARG A 196 -9.37 15.65 -9.93
N GLY A 197 -9.71 16.65 -10.75
CA GLY A 197 -10.15 17.97 -10.28
C GLY A 197 -9.05 18.76 -9.58
N GLY A 198 -7.82 18.69 -10.10
CA GLY A 198 -6.67 19.43 -9.59
C GLY A 198 -5.90 18.73 -8.46
N ARG A 199 -6.32 17.54 -8.02
CA ARG A 199 -5.68 16.79 -6.94
C ARG A 199 -4.46 16.01 -7.43
N SER A 200 -3.35 16.11 -6.70
CA SER A 200 -2.16 15.28 -6.90
C SER A 200 -1.61 14.78 -5.55
N GLU A 201 -1.22 13.51 -5.50
CA GLU A 201 -0.51 12.97 -4.34
C GLU A 201 0.89 13.57 -4.16
N LEU A 202 1.52 14.01 -5.26
CA LEU A 202 2.85 14.63 -5.22
C LEU A 202 2.83 15.99 -4.55
N ASP A 203 1.67 16.65 -4.44
CA ASP A 203 1.55 17.88 -3.66
C ASP A 203 1.96 17.60 -2.20
N VAL A 204 1.48 16.50 -1.60
CA VAL A 204 1.86 16.14 -0.22
C VAL A 204 3.36 15.99 -0.07
N GLU A 205 4.02 15.33 -1.02
CA GLU A 205 5.48 15.13 -0.98
C GLU A 205 6.25 16.44 -1.24
N ARG A 206 5.74 17.33 -2.10
CA ARG A 206 6.33 18.67 -2.33
C ARG A 206 6.23 19.56 -1.10
N HIS A 207 5.08 19.63 -0.42
CA HIS A 207 4.96 20.40 0.82
C HIS A 207 5.94 19.88 1.88
N ARG A 208 6.07 18.55 2.03
CA ARG A 208 7.07 17.92 2.92
C ARG A 208 8.52 18.25 2.54
N ALA A 209 8.83 18.31 1.24
CA ALA A 209 10.16 18.66 0.74
C ALA A 209 10.48 20.15 0.90
N ALA A 210 9.49 21.03 0.76
CA ALA A 210 9.59 22.48 0.93
C ALA A 210 9.75 22.92 2.39
N GLY A 211 9.73 21.98 3.35
CA GLY A 211 9.90 22.28 4.77
C GLY A 211 8.58 22.53 5.50
N GLU A 212 7.42 22.40 4.84
CA GLU A 212 6.11 22.29 5.50
C GLU A 212 5.94 20.89 6.11
N ARG A 213 6.91 20.51 6.95
CA ARG A 213 6.82 19.29 7.73
C ARG A 213 5.90 19.58 8.90
N ALA A 214 4.93 18.71 9.12
CA ALA A 214 4.30 18.61 10.42
C ALA A 214 5.41 18.52 11.49
N GLU A 215 5.24 19.21 12.61
CA GLU A 215 6.19 19.17 13.71
C GLU A 215 6.44 17.70 14.09
N VAL A 216 7.66 17.21 13.86
CA VAL A 216 8.00 15.82 14.16
C VAL A 216 8.27 15.71 15.65
N ARG A 217 7.54 14.83 16.33
CA ARG A 217 7.62 14.68 17.79
C ARG A 217 8.21 13.33 18.17
N MET A 218 9.21 13.36 19.04
CA MET A 218 9.72 12.15 19.67
C MET A 218 8.67 11.59 20.63
N PRO A 219 8.31 10.30 20.53
CA PRO A 219 7.38 9.68 21.46
C PRO A 219 8.02 9.58 22.85
N THR A 220 7.22 9.89 23.87
CA THR A 220 7.62 9.85 25.29
C THR A 220 6.70 8.89 26.06
N LEU A 221 6.98 8.67 27.35
CA LEU A 221 6.06 7.90 28.20
C LEU A 221 4.66 8.54 28.27
N GLU A 222 4.56 9.87 28.16
CA GLU A 222 3.26 10.56 28.12
C GLU A 222 2.47 10.23 26.85
N SER A 223 3.15 9.99 25.74
CA SER A 223 2.52 9.56 24.48
C SER A 223 1.70 8.28 24.65
N LEU A 224 2.10 7.39 25.57
CA LEU A 224 1.34 6.15 25.85
C LEU A 224 -0.08 6.46 26.35
N SER A 225 -0.24 7.47 27.19
CA SER A 225 -1.56 7.86 27.71
C SER A 225 -2.48 8.36 26.59
N THR A 226 -1.92 9.09 25.62
CA THR A 226 -2.65 9.53 24.43
C THR A 226 -3.08 8.34 23.56
N ILE A 227 -2.18 7.35 23.39
CA ILE A 227 -2.47 6.14 22.64
C ILE A 227 -3.58 5.34 23.31
N ASP A 228 -3.51 5.14 24.62
CA ASP A 228 -4.50 4.36 25.37
C ASP A 228 -5.89 5.04 25.31
N GLN A 229 -5.96 6.35 25.55
CA GLN A 229 -7.22 7.11 25.45
C GLN A 229 -7.81 7.10 24.04
N TYR A 230 -6.96 7.05 23.01
CA TYR A 230 -7.42 6.90 21.64
C TYR A 230 -7.92 5.48 21.38
N ALA A 231 -7.19 4.46 21.84
CA ALA A 231 -7.57 3.06 21.72
C ALA A 231 -8.94 2.79 22.36
N ASP A 232 -9.21 3.32 23.56
CA ASP A 232 -10.51 3.20 24.24
C ASP A 232 -11.65 3.79 23.40
N ARG A 233 -11.42 4.97 22.80
CA ARG A 233 -12.41 5.62 21.91
C ARG A 233 -12.59 4.86 20.61
N ALA A 234 -11.52 4.29 20.06
CA ALA A 234 -11.57 3.47 18.85
C ALA A 234 -12.35 2.18 19.11
N GLN A 235 -12.14 1.52 20.25
CA GLN A 235 -12.93 0.38 20.70
C GLN A 235 -14.42 0.73 20.79
N GLY A 236 -14.74 1.90 21.35
CA GLY A 236 -16.13 2.41 21.40
C GLY A 236 -16.78 2.62 20.02
N ARG A 237 -15.99 2.72 18.94
CA ARG A 237 -16.45 2.76 17.54
C ARG A 237 -16.45 1.39 16.84
N GLY A 238 -16.11 0.31 17.56
CA GLY A 238 -16.02 -1.04 17.00
C GLY A 238 -14.72 -1.32 16.25
N ILE A 239 -13.64 -0.58 16.52
CA ILE A 239 -12.30 -0.88 16.00
C ILE A 239 -11.63 -1.91 16.91
N ASP A 240 -10.99 -2.94 16.34
CA ASP A 240 -10.25 -3.99 17.08
C ASP A 240 -8.74 -3.71 17.13
N ALA A 241 -8.19 -2.99 16.15
CA ALA A 241 -6.77 -2.63 16.13
C ALA A 241 -6.49 -1.35 15.34
N LEU A 242 -5.33 -0.77 15.61
CA LEU A 242 -4.74 0.34 14.88
C LEU A 242 -3.48 -0.16 14.17
N THR A 243 -3.19 0.32 12.97
CA THR A 243 -1.85 0.13 12.39
C THR A 243 -0.81 0.97 13.15
N LEU A 244 0.45 0.55 13.16
CA LEU A 244 1.52 1.37 13.72
C LEU A 244 1.60 2.76 13.07
N ARG A 245 1.32 2.86 11.76
CA ARG A 245 1.33 4.13 11.04
C ARG A 245 0.20 5.04 11.50
N ARG A 246 -1.00 4.52 11.78
CA ARG A 246 -2.08 5.31 12.39
C ARG A 246 -1.68 5.84 13.76
N VAL A 247 -1.07 5.00 14.61
CA VAL A 247 -0.57 5.42 15.93
C VAL A 247 0.51 6.50 15.79
N ALA A 248 1.41 6.35 14.82
CA ALA A 248 2.46 7.32 14.53
C ALA A 248 1.92 8.67 14.05
N GLU A 249 0.92 8.68 13.16
CA GLU A 249 0.28 9.91 12.68
C GLU A 249 -0.37 10.71 13.81
N MET A 250 -1.08 10.06 14.72
CA MET A 250 -1.71 10.69 15.88
C MET A 250 -0.69 11.42 16.78
N LEU A 251 0.52 10.86 16.91
CA LEU A 251 1.58 11.40 17.75
C LEU A 251 2.56 12.30 17.00
N GLN A 252 2.37 12.50 15.69
CA GLN A 252 3.33 13.18 14.81
C GLN A 252 4.72 12.52 14.80
N ALA A 253 4.78 11.20 15.05
CA ALA A 253 5.99 10.38 15.03
C ALA A 253 6.22 9.75 13.64
N ILE A 254 6.15 10.58 12.60
CA ILE A 254 5.94 10.17 11.20
C ILE A 254 7.23 10.00 10.38
N ASP A 255 8.41 10.26 10.95
CA ASP A 255 9.68 10.03 10.29
C ASP A 255 10.30 8.67 10.71
N PRO A 256 11.28 8.13 9.96
CA PRO A 256 11.84 6.82 10.26
C PRO A 256 12.40 6.68 11.69
N SER A 257 12.97 7.75 12.24
CA SER A 257 13.62 7.73 13.56
C SER A 257 12.61 7.73 14.70
N THR A 258 11.59 8.59 14.61
CA THR A 258 10.49 8.71 15.56
C THR A 258 9.57 7.51 15.51
N THR A 259 9.25 6.98 14.33
CA THR A 259 8.49 5.73 14.20
C THR A 259 9.25 4.54 14.80
N ALA A 260 10.58 4.47 14.63
CA ALA A 260 11.40 3.43 15.25
C ALA A 260 11.42 3.55 16.79
N ALA A 261 11.54 4.77 17.32
CA ALA A 261 11.45 5.03 18.76
C ALA A 261 10.06 4.66 19.32
N LEU A 262 8.98 5.00 18.60
CA LEU A 262 7.61 4.66 18.97
C LEU A 262 7.44 3.14 19.06
N ARG A 263 7.94 2.43 18.06
CA ARG A 263 7.89 0.96 18.03
C ARG A 263 8.62 0.35 19.22
N ALA A 264 9.82 0.82 19.54
CA ALA A 264 10.59 0.33 20.69
C ALA A 264 9.87 0.63 22.02
N LEU A 265 9.26 1.80 22.13
CA LEU A 265 8.48 2.20 23.29
C LEU A 265 7.26 1.29 23.48
N LEU A 266 6.48 1.05 22.42
CA LEU A 266 5.30 0.19 22.45
C LEU A 266 5.68 -1.26 22.78
N ALA A 267 6.71 -1.81 22.14
CA ALA A 267 7.18 -3.17 22.39
C ALA A 267 7.62 -3.38 23.86
N LYS A 268 8.19 -2.34 24.48
CA LYS A 268 8.63 -2.39 25.89
C LYS A 268 7.48 -2.19 26.88
N GLN A 269 6.59 -1.23 26.62
CA GLN A 269 5.63 -0.73 27.61
C GLN A 269 4.20 -1.25 27.39
N ARG A 270 3.88 -1.79 26.22
CA ARG A 270 2.57 -2.33 25.83
C ARG A 270 2.72 -3.69 25.11
N PRO A 271 3.46 -4.67 25.66
CA PRO A 271 3.73 -5.94 24.98
C PRO A 271 2.46 -6.78 24.70
N ASP A 272 1.40 -6.55 25.47
CA ASP A 272 0.12 -7.26 25.30
C ASP A 272 -0.71 -6.67 24.15
N ASN A 273 -0.69 -5.33 23.98
CA ASN A 273 -1.40 -4.65 22.91
C ASN A 273 -0.61 -4.65 21.59
N PHE A 274 0.71 -4.48 21.65
CA PHE A 274 1.52 -4.26 20.48
C PHE A 274 2.04 -5.58 19.88
N ARG A 275 1.36 -6.02 18.81
CA ARG A 275 1.72 -7.17 17.99
C ARG A 275 1.98 -6.66 16.57
N PRO A 276 3.22 -6.22 16.25
CA PRO A 276 3.53 -5.64 14.95
C PRO A 276 2.97 -6.49 13.81
N PRO A 277 2.30 -5.87 12.82
CA PRO A 277 2.22 -4.44 12.54
C PRO A 277 1.08 -3.69 13.28
N LEU A 278 0.35 -4.38 14.16
CA LEU A 278 -0.87 -3.90 14.81
C LEU A 278 -0.65 -3.47 16.27
N TYR A 279 -1.37 -2.44 16.67
CA TYR A 279 -1.65 -2.11 18.07
C TYR A 279 -3.11 -2.49 18.36
N GLN A 280 -3.31 -3.57 19.12
CA GLN A 280 -4.63 -4.06 19.48
C GLN A 280 -5.23 -3.15 20.55
N VAL A 281 -6.43 -2.63 20.29
CA VAL A 281 -7.19 -1.95 21.32
C VAL A 281 -7.76 -3.05 22.21
N ALA A 282 -7.51 -2.99 23.52
CA ALA A 282 -7.82 -4.10 24.42
C ALA A 282 -9.31 -4.50 24.31
N ARG A 283 -9.61 -5.79 24.46
CA ARG A 283 -10.98 -6.25 24.70
C ARG A 283 -11.31 -6.17 26.17
#